data_AF-A0A821HCR7-F1
#
_entry.id   AF-A0A821HCR7-F1
#
_cell.length_a   1.000
_cell.length_b   1.000
_cell.length_c   1.000
_cell.angle_alpha   90.00
_cell.angle_beta   90.00
_cell.angle_gamma   90.00
#
_symmetry.space_group_name_H-M   'P 1'
#
loop_
_entity.id
_entity.type
_entity.pdbx_description
1 polymer ?
#
loop_
_entity_poly.entity_id
_entity_poly.type
_entity_poly.pdbx_seq_one_letter_code
_entity_poly.pdbx_strand_id
1 'polypeptide(L)' 'MILLPNNKDNWVARVMDIEMLTFLNAKERTKSEYIQLLKESGYEFKELYRTDGPYSIIEAITMTDILD' A
#
# COMPACT_ATOMS: atom_id res chain seq x y z
N MET A 1 -2.32 -5.70 -3.70
CA MET A 1 -3.26 -4.62 -3.32
C MET A 1 -3.26 -3.53 -4.38
N ILE A 2 -4.29 -2.68 -4.44
CA ILE A 2 -4.28 -1.51 -5.31
C ILE A 2 -3.52 -0.40 -4.60
N LEU A 3 -2.63 0.27 -5.32
CA LEU A 3 -1.82 1.36 -4.76
C LEU A 3 -2.26 2.65 -5.41
N LEU A 4 -2.66 3.63 -4.59
CA LEU A 4 -3.08 4.95 -5.06
C LEU A 4 -1.80 5.73 -5.43
N PRO A 5 -1.52 5.98 -6.72
CA PRO A 5 -0.34 6.73 -7.07
C PRO A 5 -0.56 8.23 -6.80
N ASN A 6 0.53 8.95 -6.57
CA ASN A 6 0.48 10.40 -6.35
C ASN A 6 0.06 11.16 -7.63
N ASN A 7 0.16 10.54 -8.81
CA ASN A 7 -0.29 11.12 -10.08
C ASN A 7 -1.76 10.78 -10.39
N LYS A 8 -2.37 11.50 -11.33
CA LYS A 8 -3.80 11.34 -11.67
C LYS A 8 -4.08 10.20 -12.65
N ASP A 9 -3.05 9.53 -13.16
CA ASP A 9 -3.14 8.71 -14.37
C ASP A 9 -3.74 7.32 -14.15
N ASN A 10 -3.84 6.86 -12.90
CA ASN A 10 -4.45 5.57 -12.57
C ASN A 10 -5.91 5.75 -12.16
N TRP A 11 -6.80 5.79 -13.14
CA TRP A 11 -8.24 5.95 -12.92
C TRP A 11 -8.85 4.80 -12.11
N VAL A 12 -8.38 3.56 -12.30
CA VAL A 12 -8.88 2.38 -11.58
C VAL A 12 -8.64 2.54 -10.08
N ALA A 13 -7.43 2.93 -9.66
CA ALA A 13 -7.13 3.12 -8.25
C ALA A 13 -8.01 4.20 -7.59
N ARG A 14 -8.44 5.22 -8.35
CA ARG A 14 -9.31 6.28 -7.85
C ARG A 14 -10.77 5.86 -7.71
N VAL A 15 -11.27 5.07 -8.67
CA VAL A 15 -12.62 4.49 -8.56
C VAL A 15 -12.68 3.55 -7.36
N MET A 16 -11.67 2.70 -7.19
CA MET A 16 -11.58 1.79 -6.05
C MET A 16 -11.50 2.54 -4.72
N ASP A 17 -10.75 3.64 -4.63
CA ASP A 17 -10.71 4.49 -3.43
C ASP A 17 -12.11 5.03 -3.04
N ILE A 18 -12.92 5.44 -4.02
CA ILE A 18 -14.30 5.87 -3.80
C ILE A 18 -15.19 4.71 -3.35
N GLU A 19 -15.05 3.53 -3.95
CA GLU A 19 -15.78 2.34 -3.53
C GLU A 19 -15.44 1.95 -2.09
N MET A 20 -14.15 1.96 -1.72
CA MET A 20 -13.69 1.67 -0.37
C MET A 20 -14.23 2.68 0.64
N LEU A 21 -14.26 3.98 0.27
CA LEU A 21 -14.86 5.02 1.10
C LEU A 21 -16.35 4.77 1.32
N THR A 22 -17.08 4.44 0.24
CA THR A 22 -18.54 4.32 0.24
C THR A 22 -19.01 3.09 1.01
N PHE A 23 -18.37 1.95 0.81
CA PHE A 23 -18.85 0.68 1.34
C PHE A 23 -18.19 0.27 2.66
N LEU A 24 -16.96 0.69 2.91
CA LEU A 24 -16.15 0.17 4.03
C LEU A 24 -15.63 1.26 4.96
N ASN A 25 -15.94 2.54 4.71
CA ASN A 25 -15.32 3.68 5.40
C ASN A 25 -13.78 3.56 5.43
N ALA A 26 -13.23 3.11 4.30
CA ALA A 26 -11.81 2.82 4.12
C ALA A 26 -11.23 3.68 2.97
N LYS A 27 -9.94 3.48 2.69
CA LYS A 27 -9.25 4.15 1.59
C LYS A 27 -8.17 3.27 0.99
N GLU A 28 -7.94 3.44 -0.31
CA GLU A 28 -6.70 3.00 -0.93
C GLU A 28 -5.56 3.90 -0.44
N ARG A 29 -4.32 3.38 -0.49
CA ARG A 29 -3.16 4.08 0.09
C ARG A 29 -2.04 4.23 -0.92
N THR A 30 -1.27 5.29 -0.70
CA THR A 30 -0.01 5.55 -1.39
C THR A 30 1.10 4.62 -0.89
N LYS A 31 2.20 4.53 -1.64
CA LYS A 31 3.40 3.79 -1.21
C LYS A 31 3.91 4.28 0.15
N SER A 32 3.96 5.60 0.36
CA SER A 32 4.43 6.21 1.61
C SER A 32 3.57 5.84 2.81
N GLU A 33 2.25 5.77 2.64
CA GLU A 33 1.35 5.38 3.72
C GLU A 33 1.50 3.89 4.07
N TYR A 34 1.72 3.02 3.08
CA TYR A 34 2.02 1.62 3.36
C TYR A 34 3.37 1.44 4.06
N ILE A 35 4.40 2.18 3.67
CA ILE A 35 5.69 2.18 4.39
C ILE A 35 5.49 2.55 5.85
N GLN A 36 4.71 3.59 6.13
CA GLN A 36 4.42 4.02 7.49
C GLN A 36 3.67 2.94 8.28
N LEU A 37 2.64 2.32 7.69
CA LEU A 37 1.88 1.24 8.35
C LEU A 37 2.70 -0.01 8.61
N LEU A 38 3.59 -0.38 7.68
CA LEU A 38 4.52 -1.50 7.88
C LEU A 38 5.44 -1.22 9.07
N LYS A 39 6.02 -0.02 9.11
CA LYS A 39 6.87 0.41 10.23
C LYS A 39 6.13 0.37 11.56
N GLU A 40 4.90 0.88 11.61
CA GLU A 40 4.06 0.87 12.82
C GLU A 40 3.66 -0.55 13.25
N SER A 41 3.73 -1.53 12.35
CA SER A 41 3.37 -2.93 12.63
C SER A 41 4.59 -3.86 12.81
N GLY A 42 5.81 -3.32 12.89
CA GLY A 42 7.04 -4.10 13.11
C GLY A 42 7.62 -4.73 11.84
N TYR A 43 7.32 -4.17 10.67
CA TYR A 43 7.85 -4.61 9.39
C TYR A 43 8.64 -3.50 8.69
N GLU A 44 9.67 -3.89 7.96
CA GLU A 44 10.42 -3.01 7.07
C GLU A 44 9.94 -3.22 5.62
N PHE A 45 9.65 -2.13 4.93
CA PHE A 45 9.36 -2.17 3.49
C PHE A 45 10.62 -2.59 2.72
N LYS A 46 10.49 -3.60 1.86
CA LYS A 46 11.58 -4.10 1.03
C LYS A 46 11.46 -3.65 -0.43
N GLU A 47 10.36 -3.99 -1.09
CA GLU A 47 10.18 -3.68 -2.52
C GLU A 47 8.70 -3.57 -2.92
N LEU A 48 8.43 -2.81 -3.99
CA LEU A 48 7.11 -2.71 -4.62
C LEU A 48 7.19 -3.27 -6.04
N TYR A 49 6.52 -4.39 -6.27
CA TYR A 49 6.41 -4.98 -7.61
C TYR A 49 5.12 -4.52 -8.29
N ARG A 50 5.26 -4.02 -9.53
CA ARG A 50 4.13 -3.76 -10.42
C ARG A 50 3.67 -5.07 -11.06
N THR A 51 2.37 -5.22 -11.23
CA THR A 51 1.79 -6.29 -12.07
C THR A 51 1.31 -5.71 -13.39
N ASP A 52 0.93 -6.56 -14.33
CA ASP A 52 0.30 -6.15 -15.60
C ASP A 52 -1.12 -5.56 -15.40
N GLY A 53 -1.64 -5.61 -14.17
CA GLY A 53 -2.97 -5.12 -13.81
C GLY A 53 -2.94 -3.96 -12.80
N PRO A 54 -4.10 -3.60 -12.23
CA PRO A 54 -4.22 -2.50 -11.27
C PRO A 54 -3.60 -2.82 -9.89
N TYR A 55 -3.23 -4.09 -9.68
CA TYR A 55 -2.65 -4.54 -8.43
C TYR A 55 -1.13 -4.36 -8.39
N SER A 56 -0.62 -4.21 -7.18
CA SER A 56 0.80 -4.22 -6.85
C SER A 56 1.05 -5.20 -5.71
N ILE A 57 2.29 -5.69 -5.61
CA ILE A 57 2.75 -6.53 -4.51
C ILE A 57 3.72 -5.68 -3.67
N ILE A 58 3.45 -5.59 -2.37
CA ILE A 58 4.38 -4.99 -1.42
C ILE A 58 5.10 -6.14 -0.71
N GLU A 59 6.41 -6.17 -0.82
CA GLU A 59 7.26 -7.06 -0.05
C GLU A 59 7.74 -6.33 1.21
N ALA A 60 7.60 -7.00 2.34
CA ALA A 60 8.06 -6.52 3.64
C ALA A 60 8.72 -7.65 4.42
N ILE A 61 9.68 -7.29 5.26
CA ILE A 61 10.40 -8.23 6.13
C ILE A 61 10.17 -7.87 7.59
N THR A 62 10.22 -8.86 8.48
CA THR A 62 10.06 -8.63 9.92
C THR A 62 11.24 -7.83 10.45
N MET A 63 10.98 -6.74 11.17
CA MET A 63 12.02 -6.08 11.95
C MET A 63 12.31 -6.98 13.15
N THR A 64 13.42 -7.71 13.11
CA THR A 64 13.85 -8.50 14.27
C THR A 64 14.51 -7.51 15.21
N ASP A 65 13.99 -7.36 16.43
CA ASP A 65 14.74 -6.73 17.50
C ASP A 65 16.04 -7.54 17.66
N ILE A 66 17.17 -6.95 17.29
CA ILE A 66 18.45 -7.40 17.80
C ILE A 66 18.37 -7.04 19.28
N LEU A 67 17.93 -8.00 20.10
CA LEU A 67 18.14 -7.96 21.54
C LEU A 67 19.66 -8.01 21.74
N ASP A 68 20.26 -6.82 21.86
CA ASP A 68 21.61 -6.64 22.40
C ASP A 68 21.67 -7.07 23.88
#